data_AF-A0A2E5LSH4-F1
#
_entry.id   AF-A0A2E5LSH4-F1
#
_cell.length_a   1.000
_cell.length_b   1.000
_cell.length_c   1.000
_cell.angle_alpha   90.00
_cell.angle_beta   90.00
_cell.angle_gamma   90.00
#
_symmetry.space_group_name_H-M   'P 1'
#
loop_
_entity.id
_entity.type
_entity.pdbx_description
1 polymer ?
#
loop_
_entity_poly.entity_id
_entity_poly.type
_entity_poly.pdbx_seq_one_letter_code
_entity_poly.pdbx_strand_id
1 'polypeptide(L)'
;MVAVISFIVIIVLVGTVAIPFFLFKKHKEVPELSVYRNFLVKREIIYHEINTTELEYSLGLIPWNEYQSIVQDARFRVARIFYEQEVAIPTISRIDDQIEEEIEKEIKNLSE
;
A
#
# COMPACT_ATOMS: atom_id res chain seq x y z
N MET A 1 43.92 12.91 -23.12
CA MET A 1 42.65 13.64 -23.34
C MET A 1 41.59 12.79 -24.01
N VAL A 2 41.88 12.11 -25.13
CA VAL A 2 40.90 11.27 -25.85
C VAL A 2 40.26 10.20 -24.96
N ALA A 3 41.05 9.48 -24.15
CA ALA A 3 40.53 8.46 -23.23
C ALA A 3 39.56 9.01 -22.16
N VAL A 4 39.77 10.25 -21.71
CA VAL A 4 38.89 10.91 -20.72
C VAL A 4 37.55 11.26 -21.36
N ILE A 5 37.59 11.75 -22.61
CA ILE A 5 36.39 12.08 -23.38
C ILE A 5 35.59 10.81 -23.68
N SER A 6 36.25 9.73 -24.09
CA SER A 6 35.58 8.43 -24.33
C SER A 6 34.92 7.87 -23.07
N PHE A 7 35.56 8.03 -21.91
CA PHE A 7 34.98 7.58 -20.63
C PHE A 7 33.72 8.38 -20.25
N ILE A 8 33.74 9.71 -20.44
CA ILE A 8 32.58 10.57 -20.18
C ILE A 8 31.42 10.19 -21.12
N VAL A 9 31.69 9.94 -22.40
CA VAL A 9 30.67 9.54 -23.37
C VAL A 9 30.02 8.22 -22.97
N ILE A 10 30.79 7.24 -22.50
CA ILE A 10 30.25 5.94 -22.04
C ILE A 10 29.33 6.13 -20.83
N ILE A 11 29.69 6.96 -19.85
CA ILE A 11 28.85 7.23 -18.68
C ILE A 11 27.53 7.86 -19.11
N VAL A 12 27.55 8.83 -20.03
CA VAL A 12 26.35 9.49 -20.53
C VAL A 12 25.45 8.49 -21.29
N LEU A 13 26.03 7.62 -22.11
CA LEU A 13 25.29 6.61 -22.89
C LEU A 13 24.66 5.53 -22.00
N VAL A 14 25.37 5.09 -20.96
CA VAL A 14 24.80 4.16 -19.97
C VAL A 14 23.70 4.86 -19.16
N GLY A 15 23.90 6.12 -18.79
CA GLY A 15 22.90 6.93 -18.08
C GLY A 15 21.60 7.08 -18.88
N THR A 16 21.66 7.42 -20.17
CA THR A 16 20.46 7.63 -20.99
C THR A 16 19.64 6.37 -21.22
N VAL A 17 20.23 5.18 -21.17
CA VAL A 17 19.52 3.91 -21.35
C VAL A 17 19.10 3.28 -20.01
N ALA A 18 19.98 3.30 -19.00
CA ALA A 18 19.71 2.64 -17.72
C ALA A 18 18.75 3.44 -16.83
N ILE A 19 18.83 4.78 -16.85
CA ILE A 19 17.98 5.65 -16.02
C ILE A 19 16.49 5.51 -16.37
N PRO A 20 16.03 5.60 -17.65
CA PRO A 20 14.62 5.41 -17.96
C PRO A 20 14.16 3.98 -17.64
N PHE A 21 15.00 2.96 -17.83
CA PHE A 21 14.64 1.58 -17.52
C PHE A 21 14.43 1.35 -16.01
N PHE A 22 15.24 1.99 -15.16
CA PHE A 22 15.03 1.95 -13.70
C PHE A 22 13.85 2.81 -13.24
N LEU A 23 13.62 3.96 -13.89
CA LEU A 23 12.48 4.85 -13.58
C LEU A 23 11.13 4.24 -14.02
N PHE A 24 11.08 3.52 -15.15
CA PHE A 24 9.88 2.79 -15.60
C PHE A 24 9.59 1.53 -14.76
N LYS A 25 10.55 1.06 -13.95
CA LYS A 25 10.34 0.03 -12.93
C LYS A 25 9.70 0.58 -11.64
N LYS A 26 9.30 1.86 -11.61
CA LYS A 26 8.37 2.34 -10.58
C LYS A 26 7.09 1.52 -10.70
N HIS A 27 6.83 0.81 -9.61
CA HIS A 27 5.96 -0.32 -9.51
C HIS A 27 4.60 -0.03 -10.14
N LYS A 28 4.13 -0.93 -11.03
CA LYS A 28 2.71 -1.25 -11.07
C LYS A 28 2.40 -1.73 -9.65
N GLU A 29 1.97 -0.82 -8.78
CA GLU A 29 1.41 -1.22 -7.50
C GLU A 29 0.22 -2.10 -7.84
N VAL A 30 0.34 -3.39 -7.53
CA VAL A 30 -0.78 -4.32 -7.64
C VAL A 30 -1.92 -3.70 -6.80
N PRO A 31 -3.11 -3.43 -7.36
CA PRO A 31 -4.19 -2.73 -6.68
C PRO A 31 -4.52 -3.36 -5.32
N GLU A 32 -4.45 -4.68 -5.21
CA GLU A 32 -4.63 -5.40 -3.95
C GLU A 32 -3.58 -5.04 -2.89
N LEU A 33 -2.31 -4.88 -3.27
CA LEU A 33 -1.20 -4.62 -2.35
C LEU A 33 -1.29 -3.20 -1.76
N SER A 34 -1.72 -2.21 -2.56
CA SER A 34 -1.91 -0.85 -2.10
C SER A 34 -3.11 -0.73 -1.16
N VAL A 35 -4.21 -1.45 -1.44
CA VAL A 35 -5.39 -1.51 -0.56
C VAL A 35 -5.08 -2.24 0.74
N TYR A 36 -4.38 -3.38 0.68
CA TYR A 36 -3.93 -4.10 1.88
C TYR A 36 -3.06 -3.21 2.78
N ARG A 37 -2.12 -2.47 2.17
CA ARG A 37 -1.24 -1.54 2.90
C ARG A 37 -2.02 -0.41 3.57
N ASN A 38 -3.07 0.11 2.93
CA ASN A 38 -3.92 1.14 3.53
C ASN A 38 -4.62 0.62 4.79
N PHE A 39 -5.16 -0.60 4.76
CA PHE A 39 -5.77 -1.22 5.95
C PHE A 39 -4.76 -1.47 7.07
N LEU A 40 -3.52 -1.86 6.74
CA LEU A 40 -2.44 -1.97 7.74
C LEU A 40 -2.18 -0.65 8.44
N VAL A 41 -2.01 0.44 7.68
CA VAL A 41 -1.76 1.78 8.25
C VAL A 41 -2.91 2.23 9.14
N LYS A 42 -4.16 2.00 8.72
CA LYS A 42 -5.34 2.33 9.54
C LYS A 42 -5.34 1.59 10.89
N ARG A 43 -4.97 0.31 10.91
CA ARG A 43 -4.86 -0.47 12.17
C ARG A 43 -3.71 0.02 13.04
N GLU A 44 -2.57 0.32 12.43
CA GLU A 44 -1.38 0.82 13.14
C GLU A 44 -1.66 2.11 13.91
N ILE A 45 -2.41 3.04 13.29
CA ILE A 45 -2.86 4.27 13.96
C ILE A 45 -3.67 3.96 15.23
N ILE A 46 -4.60 3.01 15.16
CA ILE A 46 -5.43 2.64 16.32
C ILE A 46 -4.60 1.93 17.39
N TYR A 47 -3.65 1.07 17.01
CA TYR A 47 -2.74 0.46 17.98
C TYR A 47 -1.87 1.49 18.69
N HIS A 48 -1.42 2.52 17.96
CA HIS A 48 -0.71 3.63 18.57
C HIS A 48 -1.61 4.38 19.57
N GLU A 49 -2.87 4.64 19.22
CA GLU A 49 -3.84 5.29 20.12
C GLU A 49 -4.05 4.47 21.41
N ILE A 50 -4.20 3.14 21.30
CA ILE A 50 -4.31 2.24 22.47
C ILE A 50 -3.07 2.36 23.36
N ASN A 51 -1.87 2.32 22.76
CA ASN A 51 -0.61 2.43 23.50
C ASN A 51 -0.46 3.79 24.21
N THR A 52 -0.88 4.88 23.56
CA THR A 52 -0.92 6.20 24.19
C THR A 52 -1.91 6.23 25.36
N THR A 53 -3.10 5.65 25.18
CA THR A 53 -4.13 5.59 26.23
C THR A 53 -3.66 4.74 27.43
N GLU A 54 -2.94 3.64 27.17
CA GLU A 54 -2.33 2.81 28.21
C GLU A 54 -1.28 3.59 29.01
N LEU A 55 -0.45 4.39 28.32
CA LEU A 55 0.50 5.28 28.97
C LEU A 55 -0.22 6.32 29.83
N GLU A 56 -1.24 6.99 29.32
CA GLU A 56 -2.04 7.98 30.06
C GLU A 56 -2.67 7.38 31.33
N TYR A 57 -3.21 6.17 31.24
CA TYR A 57 -3.73 5.43 32.38
C TYR A 57 -2.61 5.11 33.40
N SER A 58 -1.47 4.60 32.92
CA SER A 58 -0.34 4.25 33.79
C SER A 58 0.24 5.45 34.54
N LEU A 59 0.15 6.65 33.95
CA LEU A 59 0.53 7.92 34.56
C LEU A 59 -0.54 8.51 35.48
N GLY A 60 -1.72 7.87 35.57
CA GLY A 60 -2.84 8.33 36.38
C GLY A 60 -3.55 9.56 35.82
N LEU A 61 -3.37 9.86 34.53
CA LEU A 61 -4.02 11.00 33.85
C LEU A 61 -5.50 10.75 33.58
N ILE A 62 -5.86 9.48 33.37
CA ILE A 62 -7.24 9.03 33.13
C ILE A 62 -7.64 7.93 34.12
N PRO A 63 -8.92 7.87 34.54
CA PRO A 63 -9.44 6.82 35.39
C PRO A 63 -9.65 5.50 34.61
N TRP A 64 -9.73 4.38 35.35
CA TRP A 64 -9.87 3.03 34.77
C TRP A 64 -11.10 2.85 33.88
N ASN A 65 -12.23 3.44 34.24
CA ASN A 65 -13.48 3.37 33.45
C ASN A 65 -13.33 4.04 32.08
N GLU A 66 -12.67 5.19 32.04
CA GLU A 66 -12.39 5.93 30.81
C GLU A 66 -11.41 5.17 29.92
N TYR A 67 -10.32 4.68 30.51
CA TYR A 67 -9.37 3.78 29.83
C TYR A 67 -10.07 2.57 29.18
N GLN A 68 -10.91 1.86 29.94
CA GLN A 68 -11.66 0.70 29.42
C GLN A 68 -12.58 1.07 28.26
N SER A 69 -13.29 2.19 28.37
CA SER A 69 -14.19 2.67 27.32
C SER A 69 -13.43 2.96 26.02
N ILE A 70 -12.30 3.66 26.10
CA ILE A 70 -11.47 4.03 24.95
C ILE A 70 -10.89 2.77 24.29
N VAL A 71 -10.32 1.85 25.09
CA VAL A 71 -9.75 0.60 24.57
C VAL A 71 -10.83 -0.28 23.93
N GLN A 72 -12.02 -0.34 24.50
CA GLN A 72 -13.13 -1.11 23.94
C GLN A 72 -13.57 -0.54 22.59
N ASP A 73 -13.74 0.78 22.48
CA ASP A 73 -14.09 1.43 21.22
C ASP A 73 -12.99 1.23 20.16
N ALA A 74 -11.72 1.38 20.54
CA ALA A 74 -10.59 1.11 19.65
C ALA A 74 -10.60 -0.33 19.11
N ARG A 75 -10.92 -1.32 19.93
CA ARG A 75 -11.07 -2.72 19.49
C ARG A 75 -12.21 -2.89 18.49
N PHE A 76 -13.34 -2.22 18.69
CA PHE A 76 -14.43 -2.24 17.71
C PHE A 76 -14.02 -1.64 16.38
N ARG A 77 -13.28 -0.52 16.39
CA ARG A 77 -12.76 0.09 15.16
C ARG A 77 -11.78 -0.82 14.42
N VAL A 78 -10.90 -1.54 15.14
CA VAL A 78 -10.02 -2.54 14.54
C VAL A 78 -10.81 -3.69 13.93
N ALA A 79 -11.81 -4.22 14.63
CA ALA A 79 -12.67 -5.29 14.11
C ALA A 79 -13.41 -4.86 12.84
N ARG A 80 -13.91 -3.62 12.80
CA ARG A 80 -14.53 -3.04 11.61
C ARG A 80 -13.56 -2.97 10.43
N ILE A 81 -12.31 -2.58 10.66
CA ILE A 81 -11.29 -2.55 9.61
C ILE A 81 -11.01 -3.95 9.05
N PHE A 82 -10.95 -4.98 9.90
CA PHE A 82 -10.83 -6.37 9.43
C PHE A 82 -11.98 -6.78 8.53
N TYR A 83 -13.21 -6.43 8.92
CA TYR A 83 -14.39 -6.69 8.10
C TYR A 83 -14.35 -5.95 6.75
N GLU A 84 -14.01 -4.66 6.75
CA GLU A 84 -13.86 -3.89 5.51
C GLU A 84 -12.78 -4.47 4.59
N GLN A 85 -11.67 -4.95 5.17
CA GLN A 85 -10.60 -5.61 4.44
C GLN A 85 -11.06 -6.93 3.81
N GLU A 86 -11.80 -7.75 4.55
CA GLU A 86 -12.35 -9.03 4.09
C GLU A 86 -13.32 -8.85 2.92
N VAL A 87 -14.10 -7.77 2.91
CA VAL A 87 -15.03 -7.47 1.80
C VAL A 87 -14.31 -6.84 0.60
N ALA A 88 -13.32 -5.97 0.84
CA ALA A 88 -12.67 -5.20 -0.23
C ALA A 88 -11.73 -6.05 -1.10
N ILE A 89 -10.90 -6.91 -0.51
CA ILE A 89 -9.89 -7.67 -1.26
C ILE A 89 -10.51 -8.62 -2.31
N PRO A 90 -11.52 -9.45 -1.99
CA PRO A 90 -12.16 -10.32 -2.98
C PRO A 90 -12.89 -9.54 -4.07
N THR A 91 -13.39 -8.35 -3.76
CA THR A 91 -14.06 -7.48 -4.73
C THR A 91 -13.06 -6.95 -5.76
N ILE A 92 -11.89 -6.53 -5.32
CA ILE A 92 -10.82 -6.03 -6.19
C ILE A 92 -10.29 -7.15 -7.09
N SER A 93 -10.00 -8.34 -6.51
CA SER A 93 -9.58 -9.52 -7.28
C SER A 93 -10.55 -9.83 -8.42
N ARG A 94 -11.87 -9.83 -8.14
CA ARG A 94 -12.90 -10.10 -9.16
C ARG A 94 -12.96 -9.04 -10.25
N ILE A 95 -12.76 -7.77 -9.90
CA ILE A 95 -12.76 -6.68 -10.88
C ILE A 95 -11.52 -6.78 -11.78
N ASP A 96 -10.36 -7.08 -11.20
CA ASP A 96 -9.13 -7.29 -11.97
C ASP A 96 -9.29 -8.46 -12.95
N ASP A 97 -9.86 -9.59 -12.52
CA ASP A 97 -10.15 -10.75 -13.39
C ASP A 97 -11.12 -10.39 -14.53
N GLN A 98 -12.16 -9.61 -14.25
CA GLN A 98 -13.14 -9.17 -15.27
C GLN A 98 -12.52 -8.24 -16.31
N ILE A 99 -11.66 -7.32 -15.88
CA ILE A 99 -10.93 -6.41 -16.78
C ILE A 99 -9.97 -7.20 -17.68
N GLU A 100 -9.26 -8.19 -17.13
CA GLU A 100 -8.37 -9.03 -17.92
C GLU A 100 -9.14 -9.82 -18.99
N GLU A 101 -10.31 -10.37 -18.65
CA GLU A 101 -11.20 -11.05 -19.61
C GLU A 101 -11.72 -10.13 -20.72
N GLU A 102 -12.08 -8.88 -20.40
CA GLU A 102 -12.51 -7.88 -21.39
C GLU A 102 -11.38 -7.49 -22.34
N ILE A 103 -10.17 -7.26 -21.81
CA ILE A 103 -8.99 -6.95 -22.62
C ILE A 103 -8.68 -8.11 -23.58
N GLU A 104 -8.72 -9.36 -23.12
CA GLU A 104 -8.48 -10.53 -23.97
C GLU A 104 -9.52 -10.66 -25.10
N LYS A 105 -10.81 -10.44 -24.79
CA LYS A 105 -11.88 -10.45 -25.79
C LYS A 105 -11.69 -9.37 -26.85
N GLU A 106 -11.31 -8.16 -26.44
CA GLU A 106 -11.13 -7.04 -27.36
C GLU A 106 -9.90 -7.20 -28.25
N ILE A 107 -8.78 -7.72 -27.71
CA ILE A 107 -7.60 -8.09 -28.50
C ILE A 107 -7.95 -9.16 -29.54
N LYS A 108 -8.73 -10.18 -29.15
CA LYS A 108 -9.15 -11.24 -30.07
C LYS A 108 -10.01 -10.69 -31.21
N ASN A 109 -10.98 -9.82 -30.90
CA ASN A 109 -11.83 -9.19 -31.90
C ASN A 109 -11.08 -8.26 -32.87
N LEU A 110 -9.95 -7.66 -32.44
CA LEU A 110 -9.10 -6.84 -33.30
C LEU A 110 -8.14 -7.66 -34.20
N SER A 111 -8.03 -8.97 -33.94
CA SER A 111 -7.16 -9.90 -34.69
C SER A 111 -7.87 -10.69 -35.80
N GLU A 112 -9.20 -10.58 -35.88
CA GLU A 112 -10.08 -11.12 -36.93
C GLU A 112 -10.44 -10.05 -37.97
#